data_AF-A0A975DJU9-F1
#
_entry.id   AF-A0A975DJU9-F1
#
_cell.length_a   1.000
_cell.length_b   1.000
_cell.length_c   1.000
_cell.angle_alpha   90.00
_cell.angle_beta   90.00
_cell.angle_gamma   90.00
#
_symmetry.space_group_name_H-M   'P 1'
#
loop_
_entity.id
_entity.type
_entity.pdbx_description
1 polymer ?
#
loop_
_entity_poly.entity_id
_entity_poly.type
_entity_poly.pdbx_seq_one_letter_code
_entity_poly.pdbx_strand_id
1 'polypeptide(L)'
;MITKEEAMANLPYIEDKAIYQAVSLALWLLIDKGRPLKASVDIAAGKFTARPKVGIERLIREVVPAEFFAVRQAPVKKTIGHRNQRMDAMTALSNKHMASIATEPDK
;
A
#
# COMPACT_ATOMS: atom_id res chain seq x y z
N MET A 1 -15.91 -16.70 3.32
CA MET A 1 -15.17 -15.45 3.05
C MET A 1 -15.69 -14.44 4.05
N ILE A 2 -14.84 -13.85 4.89
CA ILE A 2 -15.28 -12.93 5.96
C ILE A 2 -15.82 -11.63 5.35
N THR A 3 -16.89 -11.08 5.93
CA THR A 3 -17.46 -9.78 5.57
C THR A 3 -16.99 -8.67 6.51
N LYS A 4 -17.13 -7.40 6.10
CA LYS A 4 -16.84 -6.26 6.96
C LYS A 4 -17.71 -6.26 8.21
N GLU A 5 -18.99 -6.59 8.06
CA GLU A 5 -19.98 -6.58 9.14
C GLU A 5 -19.66 -7.63 10.20
N GLU A 6 -19.31 -8.85 9.78
CA GLU A 6 -18.85 -9.92 10.68
C GLU A 6 -17.55 -9.51 11.40
N ALA A 7 -16.59 -8.92 10.69
CA ALA A 7 -15.34 -8.46 11.30
C ALA A 7 -15.59 -7.34 12.33
N MET A 8 -16.50 -6.40 12.04
CA MET A 8 -16.88 -5.31 12.95
C MET A 8 -17.62 -5.82 14.19
N ALA A 9 -18.46 -6.84 14.05
CA ALA A 9 -19.21 -7.43 15.16
C ALA A 9 -18.31 -8.15 16.17
N ASN A 10 -17.15 -8.66 15.72
CA ASN A 10 -16.19 -9.37 16.55
C ASN A 10 -15.11 -8.47 17.17
N LEU A 11 -15.15 -7.15 16.93
CA LEU A 11 -14.19 -6.23 17.52
C LEU A 11 -14.39 -6.12 19.03
N PRO A 12 -13.31 -5.99 19.82
CA PRO A 12 -13.43 -5.56 21.20
C PRO A 12 -14.04 -4.15 21.27
N TYR A 13 -14.55 -3.77 22.44
CA TYR A 13 -15.06 -2.40 22.64
C TYR A 13 -13.95 -1.37 22.39
N ILE A 14 -14.24 -0.39 21.52
CA ILE A 14 -13.33 0.70 21.17
C ILE A 14 -13.96 1.99 21.69
N GLU A 15 -13.35 2.59 22.70
CA GLU A 15 -13.79 3.86 23.26
C GLU A 15 -13.54 5.04 22.31
N ASP A 16 -12.39 5.04 21.63
CA ASP A 16 -12.02 6.11 20.70
C ASP A 16 -12.81 5.99 19.39
N LYS A 17 -13.71 6.96 19.18
CA LYS A 17 -14.53 7.06 17.98
C LYS A 17 -13.71 7.18 16.69
N ALA A 18 -12.58 7.88 16.70
CA ALA A 18 -11.72 8.02 15.53
C ALA A 18 -11.05 6.68 15.19
N ILE A 19 -10.60 5.92 16.20
CA ILE A 19 -10.08 4.56 15.99
C ILE A 19 -11.18 3.64 15.47
N TYR A 20 -12.39 3.67 16.06
CA TYR A 20 -13.52 2.86 15.60
C TYR A 20 -13.84 3.12 14.12
N GLN A 21 -13.96 4.39 13.73
CA GLN A 21 -14.23 4.78 12.34
C GLN A 21 -13.08 4.39 11.40
N ALA A 22 -11.83 4.52 11.86
CA ALA A 22 -10.67 4.11 11.08
C ALA A 22 -10.63 2.59 10.87
N VAL A 23 -10.91 1.79 11.89
CA VAL A 23 -10.97 0.33 11.76
C VAL A 23 -12.10 -0.08 10.80
N SER A 24 -13.28 0.54 10.91
CA SER A 24 -14.40 0.27 10.00
C SER A 24 -14.06 0.54 8.53
N LEU A 25 -13.40 1.66 8.26
CA LEU A 25 -12.96 2.00 6.90
C LEU A 25 -11.83 1.08 6.42
N ALA A 26 -10.87 0.76 7.28
CA ALA A 26 -9.75 -0.09 6.93
C ALA A 26 -10.21 -1.53 6.60
N LEU A 27 -11.18 -2.07 7.35
CA LEU A 27 -11.81 -3.36 7.08
C LEU A 27 -12.52 -3.36 5.72
N TRP A 28 -13.31 -2.31 5.42
CA TRP A 28 -13.95 -2.19 4.10
C TRP A 28 -12.93 -2.10 2.96
N LEU A 29 -11.85 -1.35 3.13
CA LEU A 29 -10.79 -1.27 2.12
C LEU A 29 -10.09 -2.63 1.92
N LEU A 30 -9.87 -3.37 3.01
CA LEU A 30 -9.18 -4.65 2.99
C LEU A 30 -10.04 -5.77 2.39
N ILE A 31 -11.27 -5.93 2.87
CA ILE A 31 -12.18 -7.04 2.56
C ILE A 31 -12.91 -6.75 1.24
N ASP A 32 -13.71 -5.70 1.19
CA ASP A 32 -14.56 -5.39 0.03
C ASP A 32 -13.78 -4.84 -1.16
N LYS A 33 -12.78 -3.99 -0.92
CA LYS A 33 -11.98 -3.38 -1.99
C LYS A 33 -10.69 -4.13 -2.30
N GLY A 34 -10.35 -5.15 -1.52
CA GLY A 34 -9.16 -5.95 -1.73
C GLY A 34 -7.88 -5.13 -1.73
N ARG A 35 -7.79 -4.04 -0.96
CA ARG A 35 -6.57 -3.24 -0.81
C ARG A 35 -5.58 -3.95 0.12
N PRO A 36 -4.25 -3.72 -0.02
CA PRO A 36 -3.27 -4.23 0.94
C PRO A 36 -3.52 -3.67 2.35
N LEU A 37 -3.33 -4.48 3.39
CA LEU A 37 -3.54 -4.09 4.80
C LEU A 37 -2.88 -2.76 5.15
N LYS A 38 -1.59 -2.60 4.82
CA LYS A 38 -0.84 -1.37 5.07
C LYS A 38 -1.50 -0.16 4.42
N ALA A 39 -1.92 -0.28 3.16
CA ALA A 39 -2.59 0.80 2.45
C ALA A 39 -3.95 1.14 3.07
N SER A 40 -4.73 0.12 3.47
CA SER A 40 -6.01 0.30 4.15
C SER A 40 -5.85 1.06 5.47
N VAL A 41 -4.88 0.66 6.29
CA VAL A 41 -4.57 1.32 7.58
C VAL A 41 -4.09 2.76 7.36
N ASP A 42 -3.20 2.99 6.39
CA ASP A 42 -2.67 4.33 6.10
C ASP A 42 -3.77 5.30 5.64
N ILE A 43 -4.65 4.86 4.74
CA ILE A 43 -5.78 5.66 4.26
C ILE A 43 -6.74 5.98 5.40
N ALA A 44 -7.10 4.97 6.21
CA ALA A 44 -8.04 5.16 7.29
C ALA A 44 -7.50 6.05 8.40
N ALA A 45 -6.26 5.82 8.82
CA ALA A 45 -5.60 6.64 9.83
C ALA A 45 -5.44 8.10 9.38
N GLY A 46 -5.18 8.34 8.09
CA GLY A 46 -5.13 9.70 7.53
C GLY A 46 -6.49 10.38 7.52
N LYS A 47 -7.56 9.67 7.17
CA LYS A 47 -8.90 10.24 7.04
C LYS A 47 -9.53 10.63 8.38
N PHE A 48 -9.28 9.86 9.44
CA PHE A 48 -9.85 10.11 10.77
C PHE A 48 -8.84 10.68 11.76
N THR A 49 -7.62 11.01 11.31
CA THR A 49 -6.52 11.45 12.18
C THR A 49 -6.22 10.46 13.31
N ALA A 50 -6.59 9.18 13.12
CA ALA A 50 -6.52 8.15 14.15
C ALA A 50 -5.07 7.69 14.33
N ARG A 51 -4.55 7.81 15.56
CA ARG A 51 -3.19 7.43 15.95
C ARG A 51 -3.26 6.70 17.29
N PRO A 52 -2.38 5.69 17.52
CA PRO A 52 -1.36 5.19 16.62
C PRO A 52 -1.90 4.21 15.56
N LYS A 53 -1.27 4.17 14.37
CA LYS A 53 -1.63 3.24 13.28
C LYS A 53 -1.55 1.77 13.69
N VAL A 54 -0.64 1.45 14.60
CA VAL A 54 -0.44 0.11 15.15
C VAL A 54 -1.70 -0.40 15.86
N GLY A 55 -2.45 0.48 16.53
CA GLY A 55 -3.71 0.10 17.18
C GLY A 55 -4.76 -0.36 16.18
N ILE A 56 -4.90 0.36 15.07
CA ILE A 56 -5.82 0.00 13.97
C ILE A 56 -5.41 -1.33 13.36
N GLU A 57 -4.12 -1.52 13.07
CA GLU A 57 -3.61 -2.77 12.48
C GLU A 57 -3.84 -3.96 13.42
N ARG A 58 -3.59 -3.79 14.72
CA ARG A 58 -3.81 -4.84 15.72
C ARG A 58 -5.27 -5.29 15.74
N LEU A 59 -6.19 -4.34 15.82
CA LEU A 59 -7.63 -4.61 15.84
C LEU A 59 -8.11 -5.34 14.59
N ILE A 60 -7.57 -4.98 13.41
CA ILE A 60 -7.89 -5.69 12.16
C ILE A 60 -7.38 -7.14 12.20
N ARG A 61 -6.17 -7.37 12.70
CA ARG A 61 -5.58 -8.71 12.77
C ARG A 61 -6.24 -9.61 13.82
N GLU A 62 -6.89 -9.03 14.83
CA GLU A 62 -7.69 -9.78 15.80
C GLU A 62 -8.97 -10.35 15.19
N VAL A 63 -9.58 -9.64 14.24
CA VAL A 63 -10.88 -10.05 13.64
C VAL A 63 -10.77 -10.65 12.24
N VAL A 64 -9.64 -10.48 11.56
CA VAL A 64 -9.40 -11.05 10.23
C VAL A 64 -8.47 -12.26 10.33
N PRO A 65 -8.92 -13.46 9.88
CA PRO A 65 -8.12 -14.67 9.95
C PRO A 65 -6.77 -14.56 9.23
N ALA A 66 -5.74 -15.22 9.75
CA ALA A 66 -4.38 -15.16 9.20
C ALA A 66 -4.32 -15.66 7.74
N GLU A 67 -5.17 -16.62 7.39
CA GLU A 67 -5.32 -17.20 6.06
C GLU A 67 -5.72 -16.15 5.03
N PHE A 68 -6.49 -15.13 5.43
CA PHE A 68 -6.86 -14.02 4.55
C PHE A 68 -5.63 -13.26 4.05
N PHE A 69 -4.59 -13.15 4.87
CA PHE A 69 -3.34 -12.46 4.53
C PHE A 69 -2.37 -13.34 3.74
N ALA A 70 -2.48 -14.67 3.86
CA ALA A 70 -1.60 -15.62 3.19
C ALA A 70 -1.79 -15.64 1.66
N VAL A 71 -2.97 -15.27 1.15
CA VAL A 71 -3.36 -15.43 -0.28
C VAL A 71 -2.67 -14.44 -1.22
N ARG A 72 -1.79 -13.54 -0.73
CA ARG A 72 -1.21 -12.47 -1.55
C ARG A 72 0.32 -12.48 -1.59
N GLN A 73 0.88 -13.59 -2.07
CA GLN A 73 2.30 -13.68 -2.44
C GLN A 73 2.56 -13.79 -3.95
N ALA A 74 1.59 -13.48 -4.81
CA ALA A 74 1.91 -13.29 -6.22
C ALA A 74 2.67 -11.96 -6.37
N PRO A 75 3.92 -11.94 -6.89
CA PRO A 75 4.65 -10.70 -7.12
C PRO A 75 3.85 -9.86 -8.10
N VAL A 76 3.25 -8.77 -7.62
CA VAL A 76 2.74 -7.73 -8.50
C VAL A 76 3.96 -7.21 -9.25
N LYS A 77 4.06 -7.52 -10.55
CA LYS A 77 5.06 -6.91 -11.44
C LYS A 77 4.99 -5.41 -11.19
N LYS A 78 6.04 -4.85 -10.57
CA LYS A 78 6.16 -3.41 -10.36
C LYS A 78 6.18 -2.78 -11.74
N THR A 79 5.05 -2.28 -12.23
CA THR A 79 5.06 -1.32 -13.32
C THR A 79 5.75 -0.08 -12.75
N ILE A 80 7.02 0.09 -13.13
CA ILE A 80 7.84 1.25 -12.80
C ILE A 80 6.99 2.49 -13.07
N GLY A 81 6.65 3.23 -12.02
CA GLY A 81 5.83 4.43 -12.16
C GLY A 81 6.47 5.36 -13.19
N HIS A 82 5.65 5.93 -14.08
CA HIS A 82 6.10 6.76 -15.21
C HIS A 82 7.05 7.92 -14.84
N ARG A 83 7.17 8.27 -13.55
CA ARG A 83 8.14 9.27 -13.05
C ARG A 83 9.60 8.88 -13.33
N ASN A 84 9.97 7.61 -13.17
CA ASN A 84 11.37 7.20 -13.31
C ASN A 84 11.75 6.92 -14.77
N GLN A 85 10.78 6.58 -15.62
CA GLN A 85 11.01 6.28 -17.04
C GLN A 85 11.66 7.44 -17.79
N ARG A 86 11.31 8.68 -17.45
CA ARG A 86 11.84 9.87 -18.13
C ARG A 86 13.29 10.17 -17.75
N MET A 87 13.68 9.91 -16.51
CA MET A 87 15.08 10.04 -16.06
C MET A 87 15.95 8.90 -16.59
N ASP A 88 15.43 7.68 -16.65
CA ASP A 88 16.16 6.55 -17.22
C ASP A 88 16.40 6.75 -18.73
N ALA A 89 15.39 7.26 -19.45
CA ALA A 89 15.52 7.61 -20.87
C ALA A 89 16.53 8.75 -21.11
N MET A 90 16.53 9.79 -20.28
CA MET A 90 17.52 10.88 -20.37
C MET A 90 18.95 10.38 -20.06
N THR A 91 19.10 9.52 -19.06
CA THR A 91 20.40 8.91 -18.71
C THR A 91 20.91 8.04 -19.87
N ALA A 92 20.03 7.22 -20.47
CA ALA A 92 20.40 6.38 -21.61
C ALA A 92 20.77 7.19 -22.86
N LEU A 93 20.10 8.31 -23.11
CA LEU A 93 20.43 9.21 -24.22
C LEU A 93 21.77 9.93 -23.99
N SER A 94 22.01 10.40 -22.77
CA SER A 94 23.27 11.04 -22.37
C SER A 94 24.48 10.11 -22.52
N ASN A 95 24.36 8.86 -22.05
CA ASN A 95 25.43 7.87 -22.17
C ASN A 95 25.78 7.54 -23.63
N LYS A 96 24.79 7.50 -24.53
CA LYS A 96 25.03 7.31 -25.96
C LYS A 96 25.76 8.50 -26.58
N HIS A 97 25.39 9.72 -26.19
CA HIS A 97 26.04 10.93 -26.70
C HIS A 97 27.50 11.04 -26.25
N MET A 98 27.80 10.74 -24.98
CA MET A 98 29.17 10.70 -24.47
C MET A 98 30.02 9.63 -25.18
N ALA A 99 29.44 8.47 -25.49
CA ALA A 99 30.13 7.41 -26.22
C ALA A 99 30.46 7.82 -27.67
N SER A 100 29.58 8.58 -28.35
CA SER A 100 29.86 9.11 -29.68
C SER A 100 30.97 10.17 -29.68
N ILE A 101 31.02 11.04 -28.66
CA ILE A 101 32.07 12.05 -28.53
C ILE A 101 33.44 11.40 -28.25
N ALA A 102 33.46 10.33 -27.44
CA ALA A 102 34.69 9.61 -27.11
C ALA A 102 35.25 8.75 -28.26
N THR A 103 34.53 8.62 -29.37
CA THR A 103 34.91 7.75 -30.52
C THR A 103 35.18 8.52 -31.81
N GLU A 104 35.11 9.85 -31.82
CA GLU A 104 35.58 10.66 -32.94
C GLU A 104 37.09 10.90 -32.81
N PRO A 105 37.93 10.31 -33.70
CA PRO A 105 39.34 10.68 -33.77
C PRO A 105 39.44 12.08 -34.39
N ASP A 106 40.15 12.98 -33.71
CA ASP A 106 40.59 14.28 -34.25
C ASP A 106 41.14 14.06 -35.68
N LYS A 107 40.51 14.70 -36.65
CA LYS A 107 41.03 14.84 -38.01
C LYS A 107 41.77 16.14 -38.18
#